data_AF-A0A8J4WWC8-F1
#
_entry.id   AF-A0A8J4WWC8-F1
#
_cell.length_a   1.000
_cell.length_b   1.000
_cell.length_c   1.000
_cell.angle_alpha   90.00
_cell.angle_beta   90.00
_cell.angle_gamma   90.00
#
_symmetry.space_group_name_H-M   'P 1'
#
loop_
_entity.id
_entity.type
_entity.pdbx_description
1 polymer ?
#
loop_
_entity_poly.entity_id
_entity_poly.type
_entity_poly.pdbx_seq_one_letter_code
_entity_poly.pdbx_strand_id
1 'polypeptide(L)'
;MIDWFFATLKQYPEIAIFLALGLGYYFGKFTYKGIGLGSVTATLIAAVVIGQIGITVNQPLKAFSFLMFLFAVGYAVGPQFVRGIASSGLPQAIFSVVQCVFSLVACVVVAKFAGYDLGYAAGLYSGSQTISASMGLATDAINRLGLAADQTKAYLDNMPVAYAVTYMFGTMGSAIVIAIIGPKLLGINLVPPARTTRGTWGGKKQLGGPGTAWTRWAARLQGAAGWQSRRSARRRG
;
A
#
# COMPACT_ATOMS: atom_id res chain seq x y z
N MET A 1 -21.64 -9.04 30.39
CA MET A 1 -20.24 -9.43 30.06
C MET A 1 -19.69 -8.61 28.90
N ILE A 2 -20.42 -8.45 27.78
CA ILE A 2 -20.01 -7.60 26.65
C ILE A 2 -19.88 -6.12 27.04
N ASP A 3 -20.79 -5.60 27.88
CA ASP A 3 -20.73 -4.18 28.30
C ASP A 3 -19.48 -3.87 29.13
N TRP A 4 -19.06 -4.80 29.99
CA TRP A 4 -17.82 -4.70 30.75
C TRP A 4 -16.60 -4.69 29.82
N PHE A 5 -16.61 -5.52 28.78
CA PHE A 5 -15.54 -5.56 27.80
C PHE A 5 -15.47 -4.25 26.99
N PHE A 6 -16.60 -3.73 26.53
CA PHE A 6 -16.65 -2.45 25.81
C PHE A 6 -16.28 -1.26 26.70
N ALA A 7 -16.70 -1.26 27.97
CA ALA A 7 -16.27 -0.25 28.96
C ALA A 7 -14.75 -0.29 29.17
N THR A 8 -14.17 -1.49 29.28
CA THR A 8 -12.71 -1.66 29.42
C THR A 8 -11.96 -1.12 28.20
N LEU A 9 -12.44 -1.41 26.98
CA LEU A 9 -11.82 -0.89 25.75
C LEU A 9 -11.92 0.64 25.62
N LYS A 10 -12.99 1.25 26.15
CA LYS A 10 -13.14 2.71 26.21
C LYS A 10 -12.20 3.33 27.25
N GLN A 11 -12.00 2.66 28.38
CA GLN A 11 -11.15 3.14 29.46
C GLN A 11 -9.65 3.00 29.15
N TYR A 12 -9.28 1.96 28.39
CA TYR A 12 -7.90 1.68 27.98
C TYR A 12 -7.81 1.50 26.45
N PRO A 13 -7.77 2.61 25.68
CA PRO A 13 -7.70 2.58 24.21
C PRO A 13 -6.49 1.82 23.66
N GLU A 14 -5.42 1.67 24.44
CA GLU A 14 -4.22 0.92 24.06
C GLU A 14 -4.55 -0.55 23.82
N ILE A 15 -5.44 -1.13 24.63
CA ILE A 15 -5.90 -2.52 24.47
C ILE A 15 -6.61 -2.68 23.12
N ALA A 16 -7.41 -1.70 22.73
CA ALA A 16 -8.11 -1.71 21.44
C ALA A 16 -7.13 -1.64 20.26
N ILE A 17 -6.06 -0.85 20.37
CA ILE A 17 -5.00 -0.77 19.36
C ILE A 17 -4.29 -2.12 19.24
N PHE A 18 -3.86 -2.72 20.35
CA PHE A 18 -3.21 -4.05 20.32
C PHE A 18 -4.14 -5.15 19.80
N LEU A 19 -5.42 -5.09 20.13
CA LEU A 19 -6.43 -6.01 19.61
C LEU A 19 -6.57 -5.86 18.09
N ALA A 20 -6.63 -4.63 17.58
CA ALA A 20 -6.68 -4.36 16.14
C ALA A 20 -5.43 -4.89 15.41
N LEU A 21 -4.23 -4.68 15.98
CA LEU A 21 -2.97 -5.22 15.47
C LEU A 21 -2.95 -6.75 15.48
N GLY A 22 -3.35 -7.38 16.58
CA GLY A 22 -3.36 -8.82 16.75
C GLY A 22 -4.32 -9.51 15.79
N LEU A 23 -5.56 -9.05 15.74
CA LEU A 23 -6.57 -9.56 14.80
C LEU A 23 -6.16 -9.29 13.35
N GLY A 24 -5.69 -8.09 13.04
CA GLY A 24 -5.23 -7.73 11.70
C GLY A 24 -4.07 -8.60 11.21
N TYR A 25 -3.07 -8.84 12.06
CA TYR A 25 -1.94 -9.71 11.70
C TYR A 25 -2.35 -11.18 11.59
N TYR A 26 -3.26 -11.64 12.44
CA TYR A 26 -3.81 -13.00 12.36
C TYR A 26 -4.60 -13.19 11.06
N PHE A 27 -5.55 -12.29 10.77
CA PHE A 27 -6.40 -12.41 9.60
C PHE A 27 -5.70 -12.05 8.29
N GLY A 28 -4.70 -11.18 8.34
CA GLY A 28 -3.93 -10.76 7.16
C GLY A 28 -3.13 -11.88 6.51
N LYS A 29 -2.92 -13.01 7.21
CA LYS A 29 -2.28 -14.22 6.67
C LYS A 29 -3.22 -15.08 5.83
N PHE A 30 -4.55 -14.91 5.96
CA PHE A 30 -5.48 -15.67 5.13
C PHE A 30 -5.42 -15.14 3.69
N THR A 31 -5.24 -16.08 2.78
CA THR A 31 -5.27 -15.81 1.34
C THR A 31 -6.41 -16.61 0.74
N TYR A 32 -7.23 -15.96 -0.09
CA TYR A 32 -8.33 -16.61 -0.77
C TYR A 32 -8.14 -16.49 -2.27
N LYS A 33 -8.11 -17.63 -2.97
CA LYS A 33 -7.90 -17.72 -4.43
C LYS A 33 -6.64 -16.97 -4.94
N GLY A 34 -5.59 -16.92 -4.13
CA GLY A 34 -4.32 -16.26 -4.48
C GLY A 34 -4.30 -14.74 -4.26
N ILE A 35 -5.38 -14.14 -3.77
CA ILE A 35 -5.44 -12.74 -3.34
C ILE A 35 -5.44 -12.73 -1.80
N GLY A 36 -4.38 -12.17 -1.21
CA GLY A 36 -4.28 -11.95 0.23
C GLY A 36 -4.68 -10.53 0.58
N LEU A 37 -5.37 -10.33 1.70
CA LEU A 37 -5.66 -8.98 2.22
C LEU A 37 -4.36 -8.23 2.58
N GLY A 38 -3.38 -8.98 3.08
CA GLY A 38 -2.17 -8.42 3.68
C GLY A 38 -2.42 -7.98 5.12
N SER A 39 -1.35 -7.99 5.93
CA SER A 39 -1.41 -7.61 7.35
C SER A 39 -1.91 -6.18 7.54
N VAL A 40 -1.45 -5.23 6.73
CA VAL A 40 -1.83 -3.81 6.87
C VAL A 40 -3.32 -3.59 6.63
N THR A 41 -3.86 -4.10 5.51
CA THR A 41 -5.29 -3.94 5.18
C THR A 41 -6.19 -4.62 6.21
N ALA A 42 -5.83 -5.82 6.65
CA ALA A 42 -6.58 -6.55 7.68
C ALA A 42 -6.55 -5.82 9.03
N THR A 43 -5.42 -5.22 9.40
CA THR A 43 -5.30 -4.36 10.59
C THR A 43 -6.18 -3.12 10.49
N LEU A 44 -6.25 -2.47 9.33
CA LEU A 44 -7.14 -1.32 9.13
C LEU A 44 -8.62 -1.70 9.24
N ILE A 45 -9.03 -2.85 8.69
CA ILE A 45 -10.39 -3.36 8.84
C ILE A 45 -10.71 -3.63 10.31
N ALA A 46 -9.83 -4.36 11.01
CA ALA A 46 -9.99 -4.64 12.42
C ALA A 46 -10.10 -3.34 13.25
N ALA A 47 -9.27 -2.34 12.96
CA ALA A 47 -9.31 -1.04 13.62
C ALA A 47 -10.63 -0.28 13.35
N VAL A 48 -11.15 -0.30 12.12
CA VAL A 48 -12.44 0.35 11.78
C VAL A 48 -13.60 -0.33 12.50
N VAL A 49 -13.60 -1.67 12.56
CA VAL A 49 -14.65 -2.46 13.23
C VAL A 49 -14.63 -2.20 14.74
N ILE A 50 -13.45 -2.27 15.37
CA ILE A 50 -13.29 -1.99 16.81
C ILE A 50 -13.62 -0.52 17.10
N GLY A 51 -13.26 0.40 16.20
CA GLY A 51 -13.52 1.82 16.32
C GLY A 51 -15.01 2.19 16.40
N GLN A 52 -15.92 1.34 15.88
CA GLN A 52 -17.36 1.55 15.98
C GLN A 52 -17.89 1.55 17.43
N ILE A 53 -17.10 1.01 18.38
CA ILE A 53 -17.43 1.01 19.82
C ILE A 53 -17.37 2.44 20.41
N GLY A 54 -16.83 3.42 19.68
CA GLY A 54 -16.71 4.81 20.13
C GLY A 54 -15.49 5.01 21.04
N ILE A 55 -14.37 4.38 20.70
CA ILE A 55 -13.12 4.48 21.45
C ILE A 55 -12.41 5.78 21.04
N THR A 56 -12.19 6.66 22.00
CA THR A 56 -11.49 7.92 21.78
C THR A 56 -10.02 7.76 22.11
N VAL A 57 -9.16 7.76 21.08
CA VAL A 57 -7.71 7.76 21.26
C VAL A 57 -7.23 9.21 21.39
N ASN A 58 -6.41 9.49 22.41
CA ASN A 58 -5.87 10.83 22.61
C ASN A 58 -4.93 11.24 21.44
N GLN A 59 -4.81 12.55 21.20
CA GLN A 59 -3.99 13.07 20.10
C GLN A 59 -2.49 12.76 20.24
N PRO A 60 -1.88 12.83 21.45
CA PRO A 60 -0.46 12.50 21.62
C PRO A 60 -0.13 11.05 21.26
N LEU A 61 -0.99 10.08 21.60
CA LEU A 61 -0.77 8.68 21.28
C LEU A 61 -0.86 8.45 19.76
N LYS A 62 -1.83 9.07 19.08
CA LYS A 62 -1.92 9.03 17.61
C LYS A 62 -0.62 9.53 16.97
N ALA A 63 -0.14 10.70 17.39
CA ALA A 63 1.09 11.29 16.87
C ALA A 63 2.31 10.43 17.17
N PHE A 64 2.44 9.91 18.39
CA PHE A 64 3.54 9.03 18.78
C PHE A 64 3.57 7.74 17.96
N SER A 65 2.45 7.03 17.84
CA SER A 65 2.35 5.81 17.03
C SER A 65 2.67 6.07 15.56
N PHE A 66 2.19 7.19 15.01
CA PHE A 66 2.47 7.59 13.63
C PHE A 66 3.95 7.92 13.41
N LEU A 67 4.58 8.62 14.36
CA LEU A 67 5.99 8.98 14.28
C LEU A 67 6.90 7.75 14.39
N MET A 68 6.56 6.80 15.29
CA MET A 68 7.26 5.52 15.39
C MET A 68 7.14 4.70 14.09
N PHE A 69 5.96 4.71 13.46
CA PHE A 69 5.76 4.11 12.14
C PHE A 69 6.63 4.77 11.07
N LEU A 70 6.63 6.10 10.98
CA LEU A 70 7.44 6.83 9.99
C LEU A 70 8.93 6.59 10.19
N PHE A 71 9.38 6.56 11.45
CA PHE A 71 10.76 6.21 11.81
C PHE A 71 11.14 4.80 11.33
N ALA A 72 10.32 3.80 11.65
CA ALA A 72 10.57 2.41 11.25
C ALA A 72 10.59 2.24 9.72
N VAL A 73 9.65 2.88 9.01
CA VAL A 73 9.64 2.88 7.54
C VAL A 73 10.91 3.55 7.00
N GLY A 74 11.27 4.73 7.51
CA GLY A 74 12.47 5.45 7.08
C GLY A 74 13.74 4.63 7.23
N TYR A 75 13.90 3.93 8.35
CA TYR A 75 15.02 3.03 8.58
C TYR A 75 15.03 1.83 7.62
N ALA A 76 13.85 1.23 7.37
CA ALA A 76 13.71 0.07 6.50
C ALA A 76 13.98 0.37 5.01
N VAL A 77 13.49 1.52 4.51
CA VAL A 77 13.57 1.85 3.07
C VAL A 77 14.73 2.79 2.71
N GLY A 78 15.36 3.45 3.69
CA GLY A 78 16.42 4.46 3.48
C GLY A 78 17.58 3.99 2.60
N PRO A 79 18.24 2.85 2.89
CA PRO A 79 19.35 2.36 2.06
C PRO A 79 18.94 2.07 0.61
N GLN A 80 17.72 1.60 0.40
CA GLN A 80 17.21 1.29 -0.93
C GLN A 80 16.93 2.56 -1.76
N PHE A 81 16.44 3.61 -1.11
CA PHE A 81 16.27 4.92 -1.72
C PHE A 81 17.61 5.50 -2.21
N VAL A 82 18.64 5.51 -1.37
CA VAL A 82 19.97 6.03 -1.72
C VAL A 82 20.58 5.27 -2.90
N ARG A 83 20.49 3.93 -2.88
CA ARG A 83 20.95 3.09 -4.00
C ARG A 83 20.16 3.33 -5.30
N GLY A 84 18.86 3.60 -5.18
CA GLY A 84 18.01 3.94 -6.33
C GLY A 84 18.44 5.22 -7.03
N ILE A 85 18.70 6.28 -6.26
CA ILE A 85 19.23 7.54 -6.81
C ILE A 85 20.58 7.32 -7.50
N ALA A 86 21.49 6.58 -6.86
CA ALA A 86 22.85 6.37 -7.36
C ALA A 86 22.92 5.57 -8.68
N SER A 87 21.94 4.71 -8.97
CA SER A 87 21.99 3.80 -10.12
C SER A 87 21.21 4.27 -11.34
N SER A 88 20.07 4.97 -11.16
CA SER A 88 19.24 5.50 -12.26
C SER A 88 18.22 6.55 -11.74
N GLY A 89 18.67 7.47 -10.89
CA GLY A 89 17.78 8.41 -10.20
C GLY A 89 16.97 9.33 -11.12
N LEU A 90 17.55 9.80 -12.23
CA LEU A 90 16.92 10.83 -13.06
C LEU A 90 15.65 10.35 -13.81
N PRO A 91 15.65 9.24 -14.57
CA PRO A 91 14.42 8.74 -15.18
C PRO A 91 13.36 8.36 -14.15
N GLN A 92 13.78 7.81 -13.01
CA GLN A 92 12.88 7.44 -11.93
C GLN A 92 12.26 8.66 -11.24
N ALA A 93 13.03 9.74 -11.05
CA ALA A 93 12.54 11.00 -10.51
C ALA A 93 11.52 11.65 -11.45
N ILE A 94 11.77 11.70 -12.76
CA ILE A 94 10.82 12.25 -13.74
C ILE A 94 9.51 11.47 -13.70
N PHE A 95 9.58 10.13 -13.70
CA PHE A 95 8.39 9.29 -13.58
C PHE A 95 7.65 9.53 -12.26
N SER A 96 8.37 9.66 -11.14
CA SER A 96 7.77 10.01 -9.85
C SER A 96 7.06 11.36 -9.88
N VAL A 97 7.63 12.38 -10.52
CA VAL A 97 6.97 13.70 -10.65
C VAL A 97 5.66 13.59 -11.43
N VAL A 98 5.67 12.90 -12.58
CA VAL A 98 4.46 12.70 -13.39
C VAL A 98 3.39 11.95 -12.58
N GLN A 99 3.77 10.89 -11.89
CA GLN A 99 2.86 10.13 -11.03
C GLN A 99 2.30 10.99 -9.90
N CYS A 100 3.12 11.81 -9.24
CA CYS A 100 2.69 12.71 -8.16
C CYS A 100 1.69 13.76 -8.66
N VAL A 101 1.93 14.36 -9.83
CA VAL A 101 0.99 15.33 -10.41
C VAL A 101 -0.33 14.64 -10.77
N PHE A 102 -0.27 13.48 -11.42
CA PHE A 102 -1.47 12.73 -11.78
C PHE A 102 -2.30 12.31 -10.56
N SER A 103 -1.65 11.74 -9.53
CA SER A 103 -2.33 11.32 -8.30
C SER A 103 -2.93 12.50 -7.56
N LEU A 104 -2.21 13.62 -7.46
CA LEU A 104 -2.71 14.83 -6.80
C LEU A 104 -3.92 15.40 -7.54
N VAL A 105 -3.84 15.56 -8.87
CA VAL A 105 -4.95 16.09 -9.67
C VAL A 105 -6.17 15.16 -9.56
N ALA A 106 -5.99 13.86 -9.69
CA ALA A 106 -7.08 12.89 -9.57
C ALA A 106 -7.76 12.97 -8.20
N CYS A 107 -6.98 12.97 -7.11
CA CYS A 107 -7.55 13.05 -5.76
C CYS A 107 -8.23 14.40 -5.49
N VAL A 108 -7.67 15.53 -5.95
CA VAL A 108 -8.27 16.85 -5.78
C VAL A 108 -9.60 16.94 -6.55
N VAL A 109 -9.65 16.44 -7.78
CA VAL A 109 -10.88 16.43 -8.58
C VAL A 109 -11.96 15.61 -7.89
N VAL A 110 -11.63 14.38 -7.45
CA VAL A 110 -12.59 13.51 -6.75
C VAL A 110 -13.05 14.14 -5.43
N ALA A 111 -12.14 14.71 -4.64
CA ALA A 111 -12.47 15.36 -3.36
C ALA A 111 -13.41 16.56 -3.57
N LYS A 112 -13.19 17.36 -4.62
CA LYS A 112 -14.07 18.49 -4.96
C LYS A 112 -15.45 18.03 -5.41
N PHE A 113 -15.52 17.02 -6.28
CA PHE A 113 -16.81 16.47 -6.72
C PHE A 113 -17.59 15.82 -5.58
N ALA A 114 -16.92 15.18 -4.64
CA ALA A 114 -17.53 14.54 -3.48
C ALA A 114 -17.84 15.52 -2.33
N GLY A 115 -17.41 16.79 -2.42
CA GLY A 115 -17.62 17.79 -1.36
C GLY A 115 -16.87 17.50 -0.06
N TYR A 116 -15.69 16.88 -0.14
CA TYR A 116 -14.93 16.48 1.05
C TYR A 116 -14.22 17.67 1.72
N ASP A 117 -14.20 17.65 3.06
CA ASP A 117 -13.36 18.55 3.86
C ASP A 117 -11.86 18.21 3.72
N LEU A 118 -10.99 19.07 4.27
CA LEU A 118 -9.53 18.89 4.18
C LEU A 118 -9.05 17.58 4.81
N GLY A 119 -9.66 17.15 5.91
CA GLY A 119 -9.34 15.88 6.57
C GLY A 119 -9.69 14.69 5.69
N TYR A 120 -10.93 14.62 5.18
CA TYR A 120 -11.34 13.54 4.27
C TYR A 120 -10.55 13.55 2.95
N ALA A 121 -10.27 14.72 2.38
CA ALA A 121 -9.48 14.85 1.16
C ALA A 121 -8.03 14.38 1.36
N ALA A 122 -7.39 14.77 2.47
CA ALA A 122 -6.04 14.32 2.82
C ALA A 122 -6.00 12.80 3.09
N GLY A 123 -7.01 12.27 3.79
CA GLY A 123 -7.15 10.85 4.06
C GLY A 123 -7.36 10.04 2.77
N LEU A 124 -8.20 10.54 1.86
CA LEU A 124 -8.43 9.96 0.53
C LEU A 124 -7.14 9.91 -0.28
N TYR A 125 -6.38 11.00 -0.34
CA TYR A 125 -5.10 11.03 -1.05
C TYR A 125 -4.13 10.01 -0.46
N SER A 126 -3.92 10.05 0.86
CA SER A 126 -2.98 9.16 1.53
C SER A 126 -3.34 7.69 1.37
N GLY A 127 -4.61 7.32 1.58
CA GLY A 127 -5.06 5.93 1.53
C GLY A 127 -5.13 5.40 0.09
N SER A 128 -5.69 6.16 -0.86
CA SER A 128 -5.77 5.72 -2.26
C SER A 128 -4.40 5.48 -2.89
N GLN A 129 -3.40 6.30 -2.54
CA GLN A 129 -2.04 6.13 -3.01
C GLN A 129 -1.23 5.13 -2.16
N THR A 130 -1.80 4.61 -1.06
CA THR A 130 -1.10 3.78 -0.08
C THR A 130 0.17 4.45 0.49
N ILE A 131 0.17 5.79 0.58
CA ILE A 131 1.29 6.60 1.07
C ILE A 131 0.93 7.13 2.46
N SER A 132 1.11 6.29 3.48
CA SER A 132 0.81 6.64 4.88
C SER A 132 1.60 7.86 5.37
N ALA A 133 2.84 8.05 4.90
CA ALA A 133 3.69 9.18 5.27
C ALA A 133 3.07 10.55 4.92
N SER A 134 2.23 10.62 3.87
CA SER A 134 1.55 11.87 3.50
C SER A 134 0.55 12.34 4.56
N MET A 135 0.10 11.46 5.47
CA MET A 135 -0.72 11.88 6.61
C MET A 135 0.05 12.80 7.58
N GLY A 136 1.35 12.61 7.74
CA GLY A 136 2.16 13.50 8.58
C GLY A 136 2.21 14.90 8.00
N LEU A 137 2.52 15.00 6.70
CA LEU A 137 2.60 16.27 5.98
C LEU A 137 1.25 17.00 5.96
N ALA A 138 0.15 16.27 5.77
CA ALA A 138 -1.18 16.85 5.81
C ALA A 138 -1.56 17.32 7.22
N THR A 139 -1.20 16.58 8.27
CA THR A 139 -1.40 16.99 9.66
C THR A 139 -0.66 18.29 9.95
N ASP A 140 0.62 18.38 9.57
CA ASP A 140 1.42 19.59 9.73
C ASP A 140 0.84 20.76 8.94
N ALA A 141 0.39 20.52 7.70
CA ALA A 141 -0.24 21.55 6.88
C ALA A 141 -1.54 22.08 7.50
N ILE A 142 -2.42 21.18 7.97
CA ILE A 142 -3.69 21.53 8.63
C ILE A 142 -3.44 22.36 9.89
N ASN A 143 -2.48 21.98 10.72
CA ASN A 143 -2.12 22.72 11.93
C ASN A 143 -1.60 24.14 11.65
N ARG A 144 -1.08 24.40 10.44
CA ARG A 144 -0.54 25.72 10.03
C ARG A 144 -1.58 26.64 9.39
N LEU A 145 -2.82 26.18 9.21
CA LEU A 145 -3.89 26.99 8.61
C LEU A 145 -4.43 28.08 9.55
N GLY A 146 -4.09 28.04 10.85
CA GLY A 146 -4.59 29.01 11.83
C GLY A 146 -6.11 28.92 12.06
N LEU A 147 -6.71 27.75 11.81
CA LEU A 147 -8.12 27.50 12.03
C LEU A 147 -8.43 27.40 13.53
N ALA A 148 -9.72 27.52 13.88
CA ALA A 148 -10.17 27.27 15.24
C ALA A 148 -9.80 25.84 15.68
N ALA A 149 -9.52 25.67 16.97
CA ALA A 149 -8.98 24.42 17.52
C ALA A 149 -9.94 23.22 17.33
N ASP A 150 -11.24 23.48 17.40
CA ASP A 150 -12.31 22.52 17.15
C ASP A 150 -12.36 22.08 15.68
N GLN A 151 -12.25 23.00 14.72
CA GLN A 151 -12.20 22.71 13.29
C GLN A 151 -10.94 21.93 12.91
N THR A 152 -9.78 22.35 13.44
CA THR A 152 -8.50 21.66 13.26
C THR A 152 -8.61 20.22 13.76
N LYS A 153 -9.15 20.04 14.97
CA LYS A 153 -9.37 18.72 15.55
C LYS A 153 -10.30 17.86 14.69
N ALA A 154 -11.40 18.40 14.21
CA ALA A 154 -12.34 17.67 13.36
C ALA A 154 -11.66 17.15 12.08
N TYR A 155 -10.85 17.96 11.40
CA TYR A 155 -10.11 17.51 10.22
C TYR A 155 -9.10 16.40 10.54
N LEU A 156 -8.35 16.55 11.64
CA LEU A 156 -7.38 15.54 12.07
C LEU A 156 -8.04 14.22 12.52
N ASP A 157 -9.27 14.26 13.03
CA ASP A 157 -10.03 13.08 13.42
C ASP A 157 -10.69 12.38 12.21
N ASN A 158 -11.14 13.13 11.19
CA ASN A 158 -11.73 12.57 9.97
C ASN A 158 -10.69 11.90 9.06
N MET A 159 -9.46 12.40 9.06
CA MET A 159 -8.44 12.01 8.11
C MET A 159 -8.03 10.51 8.20
N PRO A 160 -7.78 9.92 9.38
CA PRO A 160 -7.53 8.49 9.52
C PRO A 160 -8.70 7.61 9.05
N VAL A 161 -9.94 8.11 9.12
CA VAL A 161 -11.13 7.37 8.69
C VAL A 161 -11.15 7.22 7.17
N ALA A 162 -10.99 8.32 6.43
CA ALA A 162 -10.87 8.25 4.97
C ALA A 162 -9.65 7.44 4.53
N TYR A 163 -8.53 7.56 5.24
CA TYR A 163 -7.34 6.76 4.99
C TYR A 163 -7.65 5.26 5.09
N ALA A 164 -8.28 4.80 6.18
CA ALA A 164 -8.53 3.39 6.41
C ALA A 164 -9.42 2.77 5.31
N VAL A 165 -10.48 3.48 4.91
CA VAL A 165 -11.38 3.02 3.85
C VAL A 165 -10.67 3.00 2.51
N THR A 166 -9.99 4.07 2.14
CA THR A 166 -9.40 4.22 0.80
C THR A 166 -8.14 3.39 0.62
N TYR A 167 -7.38 3.11 1.69
CA TYR A 167 -6.24 2.19 1.66
C TYR A 167 -6.66 0.77 1.32
N MET A 168 -7.81 0.33 1.84
CA MET A 168 -8.38 -0.98 1.53
C MET A 168 -8.66 -1.12 0.03
N PHE A 169 -9.30 -0.11 -0.57
CA PHE A 169 -9.56 -0.07 -2.00
C PHE A 169 -8.28 0.13 -2.82
N GLY A 170 -7.31 0.90 -2.34
CA GLY A 170 -6.02 1.07 -3.00
C GLY A 170 -5.27 -0.25 -3.11
N THR A 171 -5.21 -1.03 -2.03
CA THR A 171 -4.48 -2.30 -1.99
C THR A 171 -5.20 -3.41 -2.77
N MET A 172 -6.49 -3.62 -2.48
CA MET A 172 -7.27 -4.67 -3.16
C MET A 172 -7.60 -4.30 -4.61
N GLY A 173 -7.99 -3.06 -4.87
CA GLY A 173 -8.32 -2.57 -6.20
C GLY A 173 -7.14 -2.68 -7.15
N SER A 174 -5.94 -2.26 -6.73
CA SER A 174 -4.73 -2.42 -7.54
C SER A 174 -4.42 -3.89 -7.81
N ALA A 175 -4.54 -4.77 -6.82
CA ALA A 175 -4.31 -6.21 -7.00
C ALA A 175 -5.29 -6.81 -8.02
N ILE A 176 -6.58 -6.45 -7.95
CA ILE A 176 -7.62 -6.92 -8.87
C ILE A 176 -7.41 -6.37 -10.27
N VAL A 177 -7.14 -5.07 -10.40
CA VAL A 177 -6.85 -4.40 -11.69
C VAL A 177 -5.64 -5.05 -12.35
N ILE A 178 -4.56 -5.29 -11.61
CA ILE A 178 -3.37 -5.95 -12.16
C ILE A 178 -3.67 -7.40 -12.53
N ALA A 179 -4.46 -8.13 -11.73
CA ALA A 179 -4.80 -9.53 -12.02
C ALA A 179 -5.74 -9.68 -13.24
N ILE A 180 -6.62 -8.72 -13.49
CA ILE A 180 -7.64 -8.80 -14.57
C ILE A 180 -7.20 -8.04 -15.82
N ILE A 181 -6.75 -6.80 -15.66
CA ILE A 181 -6.41 -5.88 -16.76
C ILE A 181 -4.97 -6.08 -17.19
N GLY A 182 -4.04 -6.33 -16.27
CA GLY A 182 -2.62 -6.57 -16.60
C GLY A 182 -2.38 -7.63 -17.69
N PRO A 183 -3.01 -8.82 -17.61
CA PRO A 183 -2.89 -9.87 -18.63
C PRO A 183 -3.49 -9.46 -19.97
N LYS A 184 -4.63 -8.76 -19.94
CA LYS A 184 -5.33 -8.27 -21.14
C LYS A 184 -4.54 -7.18 -21.84
N LEU A 185 -3.96 -6.24 -21.09
CA LEU A 185 -3.13 -5.15 -21.62
C LEU A 185 -1.81 -5.65 -22.21
N LEU A 186 -1.24 -6.71 -21.63
CA LEU A 186 0.03 -7.29 -22.09
C LEU A 186 -0.16 -8.43 -23.11
N GLY A 187 -1.40 -8.87 -23.37
CA GLY A 187 -1.70 -10.01 -24.25
C GLY A 187 -1.15 -11.35 -23.73
N ILE A 188 -0.94 -11.51 -22.42
CA ILE A 188 -0.33 -12.70 -21.80
C ILE A 188 -1.38 -13.48 -21.03
N ASN A 189 -1.53 -14.78 -21.31
CA ASN A 189 -2.33 -15.67 -20.46
C ASN A 189 -1.59 -15.97 -19.16
N LEU A 190 -2.13 -15.53 -18.01
CA LEU A 190 -1.59 -15.90 -16.70
C LEU A 190 -1.80 -17.40 -16.49
N VAL A 191 -0.73 -18.18 -16.63
CA VAL A 191 -0.70 -19.56 -16.15
C VAL A 191 -0.68 -19.50 -14.61
N PRO A 192 -1.56 -20.25 -13.91
CA PRO A 192 -1.58 -20.24 -12.45
C PRO A 192 -0.23 -20.65 -11.85
N PRO A 193 0.17 -20.09 -10.68
CA PRO A 193 1.51 -20.23 -10.11
C PRO A 193 1.99 -21.67 -9.87
N ALA A 194 1.09 -22.65 -9.89
CA ALA A 194 1.38 -24.04 -9.57
C ALA A 194 2.17 -24.80 -10.66
N ARG A 195 2.21 -24.31 -11.92
CA ARG A 195 2.86 -25.04 -13.03
C ARG A 195 4.21 -24.48 -13.50
N THR A 196 4.58 -23.26 -13.09
CA THR A 196 5.83 -22.62 -13.57
C THR A 196 7.02 -22.83 -12.64
N THR A 197 6.82 -23.40 -11.45
CA THR A 197 7.87 -23.46 -10.40
C THR A 197 8.66 -24.78 -10.39
N ARG A 198 8.41 -25.73 -11.29
CA ARG A 198 9.04 -27.07 -11.24
C ARG A 198 10.07 -27.38 -12.32
N GLY A 199 10.40 -26.44 -13.20
CA GLY A 199 11.30 -26.67 -14.35
C GLY A 199 12.62 -25.90 -14.39
N THR A 200 12.77 -24.78 -13.69
CA THR A 200 13.93 -23.87 -13.93
C THR A 200 14.50 -23.15 -12.71
N TRP A 201 14.10 -23.51 -11.49
CA TRP A 201 14.65 -22.88 -10.29
C TRP A 201 14.97 -23.92 -9.21
N GLY A 202 15.96 -24.76 -9.50
CA GLY A 202 16.82 -25.30 -8.45
C GLY A 202 17.62 -24.14 -7.87
N GLY A 203 17.09 -23.55 -6.79
CA GLY A 203 17.63 -22.33 -6.21
C GLY A 203 19.04 -22.51 -5.67
N LYS A 204 19.96 -21.64 -6.09
CA LYS A 204 20.86 -20.99 -5.12
C LYS A 204 20.22 -19.66 -4.74
N LYS A 205 19.92 -19.51 -3.45
CA LYS A 205 19.58 -18.23 -2.82
C LYS A 205 20.71 -17.25 -3.12
N GLN A 206 20.41 -16.15 -3.80
CA GLN A 206 21.23 -14.95 -3.76
C GLN A 206 20.36 -13.81 -3.24
N LEU A 207 20.55 -13.53 -1.94
CA LEU A 207 20.19 -12.27 -1.30
C LEU A 207 21.07 -11.17 -1.94
N GLY A 208 20.44 -10.14 -2.49
CA GLY A 208 21.12 -8.92 -2.93
C GLY A 208 21.65 -8.94 -4.37
N GLY A 209 21.03 -8.16 -5.26
CA GLY A 209 21.56 -7.86 -6.60
C GLY A 209 20.55 -7.14 -7.51
N PRO A 210 20.93 -6.05 -8.20
CA PRO A 210 19.99 -5.15 -8.90
C PRO A 210 19.58 -5.71 -10.26
N GLY A 211 18.43 -6.38 -10.31
CA GLY A 211 17.78 -6.71 -11.58
C GLY A 211 16.93 -5.54 -12.07
N THR A 212 17.51 -4.61 -12.82
CA THR A 212 16.75 -3.57 -13.54
C THR A 212 15.68 -4.23 -14.42
N ALA A 213 14.49 -3.63 -14.50
CA ALA A 213 13.33 -4.21 -15.19
C ALA A 213 13.60 -4.62 -16.66
N TRP A 214 14.65 -4.09 -17.28
CA TRP A 214 15.17 -4.44 -18.60
C TRP A 214 15.72 -5.86 -18.74
N THR A 215 16.40 -6.42 -17.73
CA THR A 215 16.97 -7.79 -17.84
C THR A 215 15.89 -8.86 -17.90
N ARG A 216 14.73 -8.62 -17.26
CA ARG A 216 13.56 -9.50 -17.35
C ARG A 216 12.86 -9.44 -18.71
N TRP A 217 12.97 -8.32 -19.43
CA TRP A 217 12.41 -8.15 -20.78
C TRP A 217 13.35 -8.76 -21.84
N ALA A 218 14.67 -8.55 -21.72
CA ALA A 218 15.68 -9.16 -22.58
C ALA A 218 15.67 -10.70 -22.53
N ALA A 219 15.45 -11.29 -21.36
CA ALA A 219 15.32 -12.74 -21.19
C ALA A 219 14.09 -13.33 -21.94
N ARG A 220 13.01 -12.55 -22.09
CA ARG A 220 11.81 -12.97 -22.84
C ARG A 220 12.04 -12.93 -24.35
N LEU A 221 12.83 -11.98 -24.86
CA LEU A 221 13.21 -11.91 -26.27
C LEU A 221 14.20 -13.01 -26.67
N GLN A 222 15.16 -13.35 -25.82
CA GLN A 222 16.10 -14.45 -26.07
C GLN A 222 15.41 -15.84 -26.04
N GLY A 223 14.41 -16.02 -25.18
CA GLY A 223 13.56 -17.21 -25.18
C GLY A 223 12.76 -17.40 -26.49
N ALA A 224 12.35 -16.30 -27.13
CA ALA A 224 11.67 -16.34 -28.42
C ALA A 224 12.63 -16.69 -29.58
N ALA A 225 13.88 -16.19 -29.55
CA ALA A 225 14.91 -16.51 -30.54
C ALA A 225 15.35 -17.99 -30.48
N GLY A 226 15.44 -18.57 -29.28
CA GLY A 226 15.78 -20.00 -29.10
C GLY A 226 14.70 -20.97 -29.57
N TRP A 227 13.43 -20.53 -29.64
CA TRP A 227 12.33 -21.37 -30.12
C TRP A 227 12.27 -21.44 -31.66
N GLN A 228 12.72 -20.39 -32.36
CA GLN A 228 12.84 -20.40 -33.82
C GLN A 228 13.98 -21.32 -34.30
N SER A 229 15.14 -21.36 -33.63
CA SER A 229 16.24 -22.24 -34.05
C SER A 229 15.96 -23.74 -33.84
N ARG A 230 15.17 -24.09 -32.81
CA ARG A 230 14.71 -25.48 -32.57
C ARG A 230 13.68 -25.97 -33.59
N ARG A 231 12.92 -25.07 -34.23
CA ARG A 231 11.97 -25.43 -35.30
C ARG A 231 12.65 -25.67 -36.65
N SER A 232 13.73 -24.96 -36.96
CA SER A 232 14.52 -25.20 -38.19
C SER A 232 15.34 -26.49 -38.15
N ALA A 233 15.80 -26.91 -36.96
CA ALA A 233 16.55 -28.17 -36.81
C ALA A 233 15.68 -29.43 -36.93
N ARG A 234 14.37 -29.33 -36.64
CA ARG A 234 13.44 -30.47 -36.65
C ARG A 234 12.80 -30.77 -38.03
N ARG A 235 13.15 -30.01 -39.06
CA ARG A 235 12.73 -30.23 -40.46
C ARG A 235 13.85 -30.80 -41.35
N ARG A 236 15.03 -31.10 -40.80
CA ARG A 236 16.15 -31.76 -41.50
C ARG A 236 16.68 -32.96 -40.70
N GLY A 237 15.78 -33.76 -40.15
CA GLY A 237 16.07 -35.04 -39.50
C GLY A 237 14.95 -36.00 -39.80
#